data_AF-A0A2Z3GZT6-F1
#
_entry.id   AF-A0A2Z3GZT6-F1
#
_cell.length_a   1.000
_cell.length_b   1.000
_cell.length_c   1.000
_cell.angle_alpha   90.00
_cell.angle_beta   90.00
_cell.angle_gamma   90.00
#
_symmetry.space_group_name_H-M   'P 1'
#
loop_
_entity.id
_entity.type
_entity.pdbx_description
1 polymer ?
#
loop_
_entity_poly.entity_id
_entity_poly.type
_entity_poly.pdbx_seq_one_letter_code
_entity_poly.pdbx_strand_id
1 'polypeptide(L)'
;MSTTFTAENATEALILEQALAYARQLARTATDAPDGQVLRLAEACVLEQGRELLRRSLAIVLQAQAEGGEKKGPRAAPAGAARDAPTRADPTTNW
;
A
#
# COMPACT_ATOMS: atom_id res chain seq x y z
N MET A 1 15.61 -2.15 29.61
CA MET A 1 15.37 -0.77 29.13
C MET A 1 14.25 -0.84 28.11
N SER A 2 13.25 0.04 28.22
CA SER A 2 12.15 0.08 27.25
C SER A 2 12.40 1.22 26.27
N THR A 3 12.30 0.94 24.97
CA THR A 3 12.44 1.93 23.89
C THR A 3 11.09 2.13 23.23
N THR A 4 10.73 3.39 22.99
CA THR A 4 9.46 3.76 22.34
C THR A 4 9.70 4.07 20.86
N PHE A 5 8.79 3.61 20.01
CA PHE A 5 8.73 3.94 18.59
C PHE A 5 7.41 4.64 18.28
N THR A 6 7.43 5.61 17.37
CA THR A 6 6.25 6.36 16.94
C THR A 6 5.93 6.06 15.48
N ALA A 7 4.65 5.88 15.16
CA ALA A 7 4.15 5.73 13.80
C ALA A 7 3.29 6.94 13.43
N GLU A 8 3.42 7.46 12.22
CA GLU A 8 2.66 8.63 11.75
C GLU A 8 1.27 8.23 11.19
N ASN A 9 1.12 6.98 10.78
CA ASN A 9 -0.11 6.44 10.21
C ASN A 9 -0.31 4.96 10.56
N ALA A 10 -1.50 4.44 10.26
CA ALA A 10 -1.86 3.06 10.57
C ALA A 10 -1.00 2.03 9.82
N THR A 11 -0.55 2.35 8.60
CA THR A 11 0.33 1.48 7.81
C THR A 11 1.69 1.30 8.50
N GLU A 12 2.30 2.40 8.95
CA GLU A 12 3.56 2.37 9.70
C GLU A 12 3.41 1.61 11.02
N ALA A 13 2.33 1.85 11.76
CA ALA A 13 2.08 1.16 13.02
C ALA A 13 2.03 -0.36 12.82
N LEU A 14 1.29 -0.81 11.81
CA LEU A 14 1.18 -2.24 11.49
C LEU A 14 2.52 -2.86 11.06
N ILE A 15 3.32 -2.14 10.26
CA ILE A 15 4.65 -2.61 9.84
C ILE A 15 5.59 -2.71 11.05
N LEU A 16 5.58 -1.71 11.94
CA LEU A 16 6.40 -1.73 13.15
C LEU A 16 6.04 -2.90 14.07
N GLU A 17 4.75 -3.18 14.27
CA GLU A 17 4.29 -4.31 15.06
C GLU A 17 4.78 -5.64 14.49
N GLN A 18 4.65 -5.84 13.17
CA GLN A 18 5.11 -7.05 12.51
C GLN A 18 6.63 -7.19 12.56
N ALA A 19 7.38 -6.10 12.36
CA ALA A 19 8.83 -6.09 12.47
C ALA A 19 9.31 -6.44 13.89
N LEU A 20 8.63 -5.94 14.93
CA LEU A 20 8.93 -6.26 16.31
C LEU A 20 8.64 -7.73 16.64
N ALA A 21 7.52 -8.26 16.13
CA ALA A 21 7.19 -9.68 16.29
C ALA A 21 8.25 -10.58 15.63
N TYR A 22 8.66 -10.24 14.40
CA TYR A 22 9.74 -10.95 13.70
C TYR A 22 11.07 -10.89 14.46
N ALA A 23 11.48 -9.72 14.94
CA ALA A 23 12.72 -9.57 15.69
C ALA A 23 12.75 -10.45 16.96
N ARG A 24 11.61 -10.53 17.68
CA ARG A 24 11.46 -11.42 18.84
C ARG A 24 11.55 -12.89 18.45
N GLN A 25 10.93 -13.28 17.35
CA GLN A 25 10.97 -14.65 16.84
C GLN A 25 12.38 -15.06 16.41
N LEU A 26 13.11 -14.15 15.74
CA LEU A 26 14.49 -14.37 15.34
C LEU A 26 15.40 -14.54 16.57
N ALA A 27 15.29 -13.64 17.55
CA ALA A 27 16.04 -13.73 18.80
C ALA A 27 15.76 -15.04 19.53
N ARG A 28 14.49 -15.45 19.60
CA ARG A 28 14.10 -16.72 20.19
C ARG A 28 14.68 -17.92 19.43
N THR A 29 14.64 -17.89 18.10
CA THR A 29 15.21 -18.95 17.25
C THR A 29 16.71 -19.10 17.50
N ALA A 30 17.44 -17.99 17.68
CA ALA A 30 18.86 -18.02 17.98
C ALA A 30 19.13 -18.56 19.41
N THR A 31 18.32 -18.19 20.39
CA THR A 31 18.45 -18.65 21.79
C THR A 31 18.08 -20.12 21.98
N ASP A 32 17.03 -20.59 21.32
CA ASP A 32 16.50 -21.95 21.48
C ASP A 32 17.22 -22.97 20.57
N ALA A 33 18.12 -22.51 19.70
CA ALA A 33 18.86 -23.37 18.78
C ALA A 33 19.89 -24.25 19.51
N PRO A 34 20.02 -25.54 19.14
CA PRO A 34 21.08 -26.39 19.65
C PRO A 34 22.48 -25.85 19.32
N ASP A 35 23.47 -26.23 20.14
CA ASP A 35 24.88 -25.88 19.90
C ASP A 35 25.32 -26.26 18.49
N GLY A 36 26.01 -25.33 17.82
CA GLY A 36 26.45 -25.48 16.43
C GLY A 36 25.34 -25.32 15.38
N GLN A 37 24.08 -25.12 15.77
CA GLN A 37 22.96 -24.91 14.83
C GLN A 37 22.41 -23.48 14.79
N VAL A 38 22.84 -22.62 15.72
CA VAL A 38 22.37 -21.22 15.85
C VAL A 38 22.37 -20.50 14.50
N LEU A 39 23.50 -20.52 13.78
CA LEU A 39 23.63 -19.81 12.51
C LEU A 39 22.66 -20.36 11.45
N ARG A 40 22.62 -21.69 11.27
CA ARG A 40 21.76 -22.35 10.29
C ARG A 40 20.28 -22.05 10.53
N LEU A 41 19.83 -22.11 11.79
CA LEU A 41 18.43 -21.90 12.15
C LEU A 41 18.05 -20.41 12.11
N ALA A 42 18.92 -19.52 12.57
CA ALA A 42 18.70 -18.09 12.46
C ALA A 42 18.66 -17.65 10.99
N GLU A 43 19.56 -18.16 10.15
CA GLU A 43 19.59 -17.85 8.71
C GLU A 43 18.32 -18.35 8.00
N ALA A 44 17.88 -19.58 8.27
CA ALA A 44 16.61 -20.09 7.76
C ALA A 44 15.42 -19.20 8.18
N CYS A 45 15.38 -18.78 9.46
CA CYS A 45 14.36 -17.85 9.95
C CYS A 45 14.39 -16.52 9.18
N VAL A 46 15.58 -15.96 8.91
CA VAL A 46 15.73 -14.71 8.16
C VAL A 46 15.22 -14.86 6.72
N LEU A 47 15.61 -15.93 6.04
CA LEU A 47 15.29 -16.13 4.63
C LEU A 47 13.81 -16.43 4.40
N GLU A 48 13.18 -17.19 5.31
CA GLU A 48 11.77 -17.56 5.17
C GLU A 48 10.84 -16.50 5.77
N GLN A 49 10.95 -16.26 7.08
CA GLN A 49 10.04 -15.38 7.80
C GLN A 49 10.33 -13.91 7.51
N GLY A 50 11.61 -13.55 7.33
CA GLY A 50 11.98 -12.19 6.92
C GLY A 50 11.46 -11.86 5.53
N ARG A 51 11.53 -12.81 4.58
CA ARG A 51 10.95 -12.61 3.23
C ARG A 51 9.43 -12.45 3.28
N GLU A 52 8.75 -13.23 4.13
CA GLU A 52 7.30 -13.10 4.31
C GLU A 52 6.91 -11.76 4.95
N LEU A 53 7.67 -11.27 5.93
CA LEU A 53 7.51 -9.93 6.49
C LEU A 53 7.61 -8.87 5.38
N LEU A 54 8.66 -8.92 4.56
CA LEU A 54 8.86 -7.96 3.47
C LEU A 54 7.71 -8.03 2.44
N ARG A 55 7.24 -9.23 2.11
CA ARG A 55 6.11 -9.43 1.21
C ARG A 55 4.82 -8.81 1.76
N ARG A 56 4.53 -9.01 3.05
CA ARG A 56 3.36 -8.44 3.72
C ARG A 56 3.45 -6.92 3.81
N SER A 57 4.60 -6.38 4.21
CA SER A 57 4.82 -4.94 4.27
C SER A 57 4.60 -4.30 2.90
N LEU A 58 5.08 -4.91 1.82
CA LEU A 58 4.80 -4.44 0.46
C LEU A 58 3.30 -4.44 0.14
N ALA A 59 2.59 -5.54 0.46
CA ALA A 59 1.15 -5.63 0.21
C ALA A 59 0.36 -4.56 0.98
N ILE A 60 0.71 -4.30 2.25
CA ILE A 60 0.08 -3.27 3.09
C ILE A 60 0.29 -1.89 2.47
N VAL A 61 1.53 -1.57 2.05
CA VAL A 61 1.84 -0.27 1.43
C VAL A 61 1.06 -0.08 0.13
N LEU A 62 1.04 -1.10 -0.73
CA LEU A 62 0.30 -1.04 -2.00
C LEU A 62 -1.22 -0.88 -1.78
N GLN A 63 -1.78 -1.57 -0.79
CA GLN A 63 -3.18 -1.44 -0.42
C GLN A 63 -3.51 -0.02 0.04
N ALA A 64 -2.68 0.55 0.93
CA ALA A 64 -2.87 1.93 1.38
C ALA A 64 -2.79 2.96 0.25
N GLN A 65 -1.92 2.73 -0.76
CA GLN A 65 -1.85 3.59 -1.95
C GLN A 65 -3.10 3.47 -2.82
N ALA A 66 -3.64 2.26 -3.01
CA ALA A 66 -4.87 2.05 -3.76
C ALA A 66 -6.05 2.79 -3.13
N GLU A 67 -6.23 2.67 -1.82
CA GLU A 67 -7.29 3.36 -1.06
C GLU A 67 -7.16 4.89 -1.11
N GLY A 68 -5.92 5.41 -1.12
CA GLY A 68 -5.64 6.83 -1.31
C GLY A 68 -5.94 7.33 -2.74
N GLY A 69 -5.73 6.48 -3.74
CA GLY A 69 -5.96 6.77 -5.15
C GLY A 69 -7.44 6.75 -5.55
N GLU A 70 -8.23 5.82 -5.02
CA GLU A 70 -9.68 5.72 -5.31
C GLU A 70 -10.47 6.94 -4.83
N LYS A 71 -10.00 7.60 -3.76
CA LYS A 71 -10.56 8.89 -3.30
C LYS A 71 -10.30 10.06 -4.26
N LYS A 72 -9.41 9.87 -5.24
CA LYS A 72 -9.06 10.85 -6.26
C LYS A 72 -9.52 10.36 -7.64
N GLY A 73 -10.81 10.04 -7.75
CA GLY A 73 -11.43 9.74 -9.04
C GLY A 73 -11.13 10.83 -10.08
N PRO A 74 -11.03 10.49 -11.38
CA PRO A 74 -10.73 11.47 -12.41
C PRO A 74 -11.77 12.59 -12.33
N ARG A 75 -11.31 13.83 -12.21
CA ARG A 75 -12.18 15.02 -12.28
C ARG A 75 -12.91 14.93 -13.61
N ALA A 76 -14.23 14.71 -13.58
CA ALA A 76 -15.05 14.78 -14.77
C ALA A 76 -14.80 16.16 -15.40
N ALA A 77 -14.16 16.15 -16.58
CA ALA A 77 -13.98 17.38 -17.34
C ALA A 77 -15.38 17.93 -17.67
N PRO A 78 -15.60 19.25 -17.59
CA PRO A 78 -16.88 19.81 -18.01
C PRO A 78 -17.12 19.44 -19.47
N ALA A 79 -18.21 18.72 -19.73
CA ALA A 79 -18.68 18.48 -21.08
C ALA A 79 -18.96 19.84 -21.72
N GLY A 80 -18.25 20.16 -22.80
CA GLY A 80 -18.50 21.39 -23.54
C GLY A 80 -19.94 21.39 -24.05
N ALA A 81 -20.74 22.38 -23.64
CA ALA A 81 -22.07 22.58 -24.19
C ALA A 81 -21.92 22.82 -25.71
N ALA A 82 -22.53 21.94 -26.52
CA ALA A 82 -22.67 22.20 -27.95
C ALA A 82 -23.41 23.53 -28.12
N ARG A 83 -22.78 24.50 -28.78
CA ARG A 83 -23.42 25.77 -29.12
C ARG A 83 -24.55 25.51 -30.10
N ASP A 84 -25.72 26.08 -29.83
CA ASP A 84 -26.89 26.02 -30.70
C ASP A 84 -26.51 26.41 -32.13
N ALA A 85 -26.82 25.51 -33.07
CA ALA A 85 -26.72 25.79 -34.49
C ALA A 85 -27.74 26.87 -34.85
N PRO A 86 -27.35 27.94 -35.59
CA PRO A 86 -28.31 28.94 -36.02
C PRO A 86 -29.31 28.31 -37.02
N THR A 87 -30.60 28.44 -36.71
CA THR A 87 -31.71 28.13 -37.61
C THR A 87 -31.51 28.90 -38.91
N ARG A 88 -31.32 28.18 -40.02
CA ARG A 88 -31.32 28.75 -41.37
C ARG A 88 -32.76 29.14 -41.70
N ALA A 89 -33.03 30.45 -41.75
CA ALA A 89 -34.25 30.96 -42.35
C ALA A 89 -34.22 30.66 -43.84
N ASP A 90 -35.23 29.95 -44.32
CA ASP A 90 -35.46 29.69 -45.73
C ASP A 90 -36.14 30.93 -46.35
N PRO A 91 -35.54 31.61 -47.34
CA PRO A 91 -36.24 32.65 -48.07
C PRO A 91 -37.08 32.00 -49.17
N THR A 92 -38.27 32.56 -49.38
CA THR A 92 -39.18 32.38 -50.53
C THR A 92 -40.17 31.22 -50.51
N THR A 93 -41.41 31.55 -50.14
CA THR A 93 -42.60 31.04 -50.82
C THR A 93 -43.52 32.23 -51.07
N ASN A 94 -43.60 32.65 -52.34
CA ASN A 94 -44.71 33.45 -52.86
C ASN A 94 -45.47 32.58 -53.85
N TRP A 95 -46.79 32.69 -53.75
CA TRP A 95 -47.91 32.07 -54.47
C TRP A 95 -47.66 31.55 -55.88
#